data_AF-A0A947XYA7-F1
#
_entry.id   AF-A0A947XYA7-F1
#
_cell.length_a   1.000
_cell.length_b   1.000
_cell.length_c   1.000
_cell.angle_alpha   90.00
_cell.angle_beta   90.00
_cell.angle_gamma   90.00
#
_symmetry.space_group_name_H-M   'P 1'
#
loop_
_entity.id
_entity.type
_entity.pdbx_description
1 polymer ?
#
loop_
_entity_poly.entity_id
_entity_poly.type
_entity_poly.pdbx_seq_one_letter_code
_entity_poly.pdbx_strand_id
1 'polypeptide(L)'
;MNRVPHTESGFVLPTAIFLLVILAALGGYMVSLSRTSHISSALDIQGARAYQAARAGIEWAAWKVIDPQTLPATSTTPCPASPTTLNPLADTLAAFTVVVTCTRTPATDGADAVAIYQITSTATSGLPGQVDHVDRQIQASFSK
;
A
#
# COMPACT_ATOMS: atom_id res chain seq x y z
N MET A 1 35.43 -51.54 57.17
CA MET A 1 35.88 -50.34 56.44
C MET A 1 34.94 -50.09 55.28
N ASN A 2 34.02 -49.13 55.38
CA ASN A 2 33.11 -48.78 54.28
C ASN A 2 33.65 -47.54 53.56
N ARG A 3 34.07 -47.68 52.30
CA ARG A 3 34.35 -46.54 51.42
C ARG A 3 33.04 -46.13 50.75
N VAL A 4 32.61 -44.90 51.00
CA VAL A 4 31.50 -44.28 50.29
C VAL A 4 32.00 -43.89 48.89
N PRO A 5 31.35 -44.30 47.80
CA PRO A 5 31.74 -43.87 46.46
C PRO A 5 31.40 -42.37 46.28
N HIS A 6 32.40 -41.57 45.94
CA HIS A 6 32.16 -40.22 45.44
C HIS A 6 31.68 -40.29 44.00
N THR A 7 30.46 -39.82 43.77
CA THR A 7 29.93 -39.61 42.41
C THR A 7 30.57 -38.34 41.86
N GLU A 8 31.49 -38.50 40.91
CA GLU A 8 32.02 -37.38 40.12
C GLU A 8 30.88 -36.67 39.41
N SER A 9 30.71 -35.38 39.73
CA SER A 9 29.74 -34.48 39.10
C SER A 9 30.51 -33.31 38.48
N GLY A 10 31.18 -33.57 37.34
CA GLY A 10 32.20 -32.65 36.80
C GLY A 10 32.08 -32.26 35.32
N PHE A 11 31.09 -32.74 34.56
CA PHE A 11 31.04 -32.49 33.10
C PHE A 11 29.71 -31.92 32.55
N VAL A 12 28.70 -31.69 33.39
CA VAL A 12 27.37 -31.28 32.92
C VAL A 12 27.23 -29.76 32.73
N LEU A 13 28.08 -28.97 33.39
CA LEU A 13 27.94 -27.51 33.41
C LEU A 13 28.22 -26.85 32.04
N PRO A 14 29.29 -27.22 31.30
CA PRO A 14 29.54 -26.66 29.97
C PRO A 14 28.47 -27.05 28.95
N THR A 15 27.95 -28.28 29.01
CA THR A 15 26.91 -28.77 28.09
C THR A 15 25.57 -28.10 28.35
N ALA A 16 25.20 -27.86 29.62
CA ALA A 16 24.00 -27.13 29.99
C ALA A 16 24.03 -25.67 29.47
N ILE A 17 25.18 -24.98 29.60
CA ILE A 17 25.33 -23.61 29.08
C ILE A 17 25.22 -23.60 27.56
N PHE A 18 25.85 -24.55 26.87
CA PHE A 18 25.77 -24.64 25.41
C PHE A 18 24.32 -24.81 24.92
N LEU A 19 23.54 -25.69 25.57
CA LEU A 19 22.12 -25.86 25.26
C LEU A 19 21.31 -24.59 25.53
N LEU A 20 21.56 -23.90 26.64
CA LEU A 20 20.88 -22.64 26.96
C LEU A 20 21.16 -21.56 25.90
N VAL A 21 22.41 -21.43 25.43
CA VAL A 21 22.77 -20.47 24.39
C VAL A 21 22.07 -20.78 23.07
N ILE A 22 21.99 -22.05 22.67
CA ILE A 22 21.27 -22.46 21.46
C ILE A 22 19.78 -22.17 21.58
N LEU A 23 19.16 -22.54 22.71
CA LEU A 23 17.73 -22.28 22.93
C LEU A 23 17.43 -20.78 22.95
N ALA A 24 18.30 -19.97 23.57
CA ALA A 24 18.19 -18.52 23.55
C ALA A 24 18.33 -17.95 22.13
N ALA A 25 19.28 -18.45 21.33
CA ALA A 25 19.45 -18.05 19.93
C ALA A 25 18.21 -18.40 19.07
N LEU A 26 17.67 -19.61 19.22
CA LEU A 26 16.45 -20.05 18.53
C LEU A 26 15.23 -19.22 18.96
N GLY A 27 15.07 -18.96 20.26
CA GLY A 27 14.00 -18.12 20.78
C GLY A 27 14.09 -16.68 20.26
N GLY A 28 15.29 -16.09 20.24
CA GLY A 28 15.53 -14.77 19.68
C GLY A 28 15.20 -14.69 18.18
N TYR A 29 15.59 -15.72 17.41
CA TYR A 29 15.25 -15.81 15.99
C TYR A 29 13.74 -15.91 15.74
N MET A 30 13.03 -16.74 16.52
CA MET A 30 11.57 -16.85 16.42
C MET A 30 10.88 -15.51 16.66
N VAL A 31 11.30 -14.73 17.65
CA VAL A 31 10.73 -13.39 17.92
C VAL A 31 10.96 -12.44 16.74
N SER A 32 12.14 -12.46 16.13
CA SER A 32 12.43 -11.66 14.94
C SER A 32 11.48 -12.04 13.79
N LEU A 33 11.29 -13.34 13.56
CA LEU A 33 10.38 -13.84 12.52
C LEU A 33 8.93 -13.41 12.79
N SER A 34 8.43 -13.58 14.01
CA SER A 34 7.07 -13.15 14.39
C SER A 34 6.84 -11.66 14.14
N ARG A 35 7.81 -10.81 14.48
CA ARG A 35 7.72 -9.36 14.23
C ARG A 35 7.62 -9.05 12.74
N THR A 36 8.43 -9.72 11.90
CA THR A 36 8.35 -9.54 10.45
C THR A 36 7.00 -9.98 9.88
N SER A 37 6.43 -11.08 10.38
CA SER A 37 5.11 -11.56 9.94
C SER A 37 3.99 -10.54 10.23
N HIS A 38 4.00 -9.90 11.40
CA HIS A 38 2.98 -8.89 11.73
C HIS A 38 3.11 -7.62 10.86
N ILE A 39 4.33 -7.18 10.56
CA ILE A 39 4.58 -6.01 9.70
C ILE A 39 4.09 -6.27 8.28
N SER A 40 4.40 -7.44 7.72
CA SER A 40 3.94 -7.79 6.36
C SER A 40 2.42 -7.79 6.25
N SER A 41 1.70 -8.38 7.22
CA SER A 41 0.24 -8.35 7.21
C SER A 41 -0.34 -6.94 7.33
N ALA A 42 0.30 -6.06 8.10
CA ALA A 42 -0.12 -4.67 8.21
C ALA A 42 0.07 -3.92 6.87
N LEU A 43 1.18 -4.17 6.17
CA LEU A 43 1.47 -3.58 4.86
C LEU A 43 0.49 -4.06 3.79
N ASP A 44 0.09 -5.33 3.82
CA ASP A 44 -0.92 -5.86 2.89
C ASP A 44 -2.27 -5.12 3.04
N ILE A 45 -2.69 -4.88 4.30
CA ILE A 45 -3.91 -4.11 4.58
C ILE A 45 -3.77 -2.67 4.11
N GLN A 46 -2.63 -2.02 4.38
CA GLN A 46 -2.39 -0.66 3.90
C GLN A 46 -2.35 -0.58 2.37
N GLY A 47 -1.79 -1.58 1.69
CA GLY A 47 -1.79 -1.71 0.24
C GLY A 47 -3.20 -1.83 -0.35
N ALA A 48 -4.09 -2.56 0.32
CA ALA A 48 -5.50 -2.64 -0.04
C ALA A 48 -6.22 -1.30 0.13
N ARG A 49 -5.96 -0.58 1.25
CA ARG A 49 -6.54 0.75 1.49
C ARG A 49 -6.05 1.79 0.49
N ALA A 50 -4.75 1.78 0.17
CA ALA A 50 -4.17 2.62 -0.87
C ALA A 50 -4.83 2.37 -2.23
N TYR A 51 -5.08 1.11 -2.58
CA TYR A 51 -5.80 0.76 -3.81
C TYR A 51 -7.24 1.33 -3.83
N GLN A 52 -7.98 1.20 -2.72
CA GLN A 52 -9.32 1.78 -2.62
C GLN A 52 -9.31 3.32 -2.66
N ALA A 53 -8.32 3.95 -2.03
CA ALA A 53 -8.14 5.41 -2.10
C ALA A 53 -7.84 5.88 -3.53
N ALA A 54 -6.97 5.16 -4.24
CA ALA A 54 -6.69 5.45 -5.63
C ALA A 54 -7.94 5.27 -6.51
N ARG A 55 -8.74 4.23 -6.25
CA ARG A 55 -10.03 3.99 -6.92
C ARG A 55 -11.03 5.12 -6.71
N ALA A 56 -11.17 5.61 -5.48
CA ALA A 56 -12.01 6.77 -5.19
C ALA A 56 -11.56 8.00 -6.00
N GLY A 57 -10.26 8.19 -6.21
CA GLY A 57 -9.74 9.25 -7.08
C GLY A 57 -10.12 9.11 -8.55
N ILE A 58 -10.11 7.87 -9.08
CA ILE A 58 -10.62 7.60 -10.44
C ILE A 58 -12.12 7.88 -10.52
N GLU A 59 -12.92 7.41 -9.56
CA GLU A 59 -14.37 7.61 -9.55
C GLU A 59 -14.74 9.10 -9.46
N TRP A 60 -14.03 9.87 -8.64
CA TRP A 60 -14.16 11.32 -8.57
C TRP A 60 -13.87 12.01 -9.91
N ALA A 61 -12.75 11.67 -10.57
CA ALA A 61 -12.39 12.30 -11.83
C ALA A 61 -13.27 11.81 -13.00
N ALA A 62 -13.69 10.55 -12.99
CA ALA A 62 -14.64 10.01 -13.95
C ALA A 62 -15.98 10.74 -13.83
N TRP A 63 -16.48 10.98 -12.62
CA TRP A 63 -17.67 11.78 -12.41
C TRP A 63 -17.51 13.19 -13.00
N LYS A 64 -16.37 13.85 -12.79
CA LYS A 64 -16.09 15.18 -13.38
C LYS A 64 -16.06 15.19 -14.91
N VAL A 65 -15.66 14.09 -15.55
CA VAL A 65 -15.59 13.96 -17.02
C VAL A 65 -16.94 13.54 -17.62
N ILE A 66 -17.73 12.74 -16.91
CA ILE A 66 -18.97 12.13 -17.40
C ILE A 66 -20.20 12.99 -17.05
N ASP A 67 -20.15 13.82 -16.01
CA ASP A 67 -21.29 14.61 -15.53
C ASP A 67 -21.91 15.51 -16.63
N PRO A 68 -23.19 15.28 -17.00
CA PRO A 68 -23.89 16.07 -18.00
C PRO A 68 -24.31 17.47 -17.51
N GLN A 69 -24.20 17.79 -16.22
CA GLN A 69 -24.77 19.00 -15.64
C GLN A 69 -23.81 20.17 -15.52
N THR A 70 -22.49 19.95 -15.66
CA THR A 70 -21.47 20.99 -15.45
C THR A 70 -20.85 21.53 -16.74
N LEU A 71 -21.21 20.98 -17.90
CA LEU A 71 -20.65 21.37 -19.20
C LEU A 71 -21.76 21.45 -20.26
N PRO A 72 -21.91 22.57 -20.98
CA PRO A 72 -22.79 22.64 -22.15
C PRO A 72 -22.46 21.51 -23.12
N ALA A 73 -23.47 20.90 -23.73
CA ALA A 73 -23.32 19.79 -24.70
C ALA A 73 -22.42 20.13 -25.90
N THR A 74 -22.13 21.41 -26.12
CA THR A 74 -21.27 21.96 -27.17
C THR A 74 -19.82 22.18 -26.73
N SER A 75 -19.48 21.98 -25.46
CA SER A 75 -18.13 22.17 -24.94
C SER A 75 -17.34 20.86 -24.96
N THR A 76 -16.11 20.93 -25.46
CA THR A 76 -15.12 19.86 -25.32
C THR A 76 -14.85 19.69 -23.82
N THR A 77 -15.47 18.69 -23.18
CA THR A 77 -15.31 18.45 -21.73
C THR A 77 -13.83 18.44 -21.37
N PRO A 78 -13.30 19.46 -20.67
CA PRO A 78 -11.90 19.47 -20.30
C PRO A 78 -11.68 18.49 -19.15
N CYS A 79 -10.47 17.93 -19.05
CA CYS A 79 -10.05 17.29 -17.82
C CYS A 79 -10.23 18.25 -16.63
N PRO A 80 -10.56 17.76 -15.42
CA PRO A 80 -10.40 18.57 -14.22
C PRO A 80 -8.96 19.06 -14.11
N ALA A 81 -8.73 20.10 -13.29
CA ALA A 81 -7.37 20.61 -13.03
C ALA A 81 -6.43 19.42 -12.73
N SER A 82 -5.29 19.36 -13.41
CA SER A 82 -4.40 18.20 -13.36
C SER A 82 -2.96 18.68 -13.20
N PRO A 83 -2.22 18.22 -12.18
CA PRO A 83 -2.66 17.30 -11.12
C PRO A 83 -3.61 17.95 -10.10
N THR A 84 -4.57 17.18 -9.59
CA THR A 84 -5.38 17.54 -8.41
C THR A 84 -5.05 16.61 -7.26
N THR A 85 -4.81 17.18 -6.08
CA THR A 85 -4.67 16.42 -4.83
C THR A 85 -6.01 16.35 -4.10
N LEU A 86 -6.51 15.14 -3.86
CA LEU A 86 -7.69 14.87 -3.05
C LEU A 86 -7.23 14.57 -1.63
N ASN A 87 -7.39 15.53 -0.72
CA ASN A 87 -7.05 15.35 0.69
C ASN A 87 -7.92 16.23 1.61
N PRO A 88 -8.37 15.74 2.78
CA PRO A 88 -8.34 14.34 3.22
C PRO A 88 -9.53 13.52 2.70
N LEU A 89 -9.30 12.22 2.46
CA LEU A 89 -10.38 11.24 2.35
C LEU A 89 -10.96 10.96 3.74
N ALA A 90 -12.15 10.35 3.81
CA ALA A 90 -12.80 10.04 5.08
C ALA A 90 -12.22 8.80 5.78
N ASP A 91 -12.35 8.77 7.11
CA ASP A 91 -12.13 7.61 7.97
C ASP A 91 -10.78 6.91 7.76
N THR A 92 -10.82 5.61 7.43
CA THR A 92 -9.65 4.73 7.30
C THR A 92 -8.74 5.08 6.13
N LEU A 93 -9.18 5.98 5.24
CA LEU A 93 -8.42 6.47 4.11
C LEU A 93 -7.82 7.87 4.36
N ALA A 94 -8.10 8.51 5.50
CA ALA A 94 -7.62 9.87 5.81
C ALA A 94 -6.09 10.00 5.85
N ALA A 95 -5.38 8.90 6.04
CA ALA A 95 -3.91 8.85 6.02
C ALA A 95 -3.31 8.87 4.60
N PHE A 96 -4.14 8.69 3.55
CA PHE A 96 -3.67 8.64 2.16
C PHE A 96 -3.84 9.97 1.46
N THR A 97 -2.76 10.45 0.84
CA THR A 97 -2.83 11.54 -0.12
C THR A 97 -3.03 10.95 -1.51
N VAL A 98 -4.15 11.32 -2.16
CA VAL A 98 -4.47 10.84 -3.51
C VAL A 98 -4.19 11.96 -4.51
N VAL A 99 -3.34 11.70 -5.49
CA VAL A 99 -3.03 12.61 -6.58
C VAL A 99 -3.66 12.07 -7.86
N VAL A 100 -4.56 12.84 -8.45
CA VAL A 100 -5.23 12.48 -9.71
C VAL A 100 -4.69 13.35 -10.83
N THR A 101 -4.34 12.71 -11.93
CA THR A 101 -3.93 13.33 -13.19
C THR A 101 -4.91 12.90 -14.27
N CYS A 102 -5.22 13.81 -15.19
CA CYS A 102 -6.10 13.57 -16.31
C CYS A 102 -5.50 14.17 -17.57
N THR A 103 -5.42 13.34 -18.61
CA THR A 103 -5.02 13.74 -19.96
C THR A 103 -6.17 13.48 -20.92
N ARG A 104 -6.52 14.49 -21.71
CA ARG A 104 -7.54 14.40 -22.77
C ARG A 104 -6.86 14.35 -24.12
N THR A 105 -7.16 13.33 -24.90
CA THR A 105 -6.67 13.16 -26.27
C THR A 105 -7.87 13.16 -27.22
N PRO A 106 -8.00 14.15 -28.12
CA PRO A 106 -9.02 14.09 -29.15
C PRO A 106 -8.74 12.92 -30.10
N ALA A 107 -9.81 12.22 -30.49
CA ALA A 107 -9.79 11.05 -31.36
C ALA A 107 -11.01 11.10 -32.29
N THR A 108 -11.07 10.16 -33.22
CA THR A 108 -12.22 9.98 -34.11
C THR A 108 -12.63 8.52 -34.10
N ASP A 109 -13.91 8.25 -33.88
CA ASP A 109 -14.49 6.93 -34.06
C ASP A 109 -15.32 6.95 -35.35
N GLY A 110 -14.70 6.53 -36.45
CA GLY A 110 -15.28 6.70 -37.79
C GLY A 110 -15.44 8.17 -38.18
N ALA A 111 -16.68 8.61 -38.36
CA ALA A 111 -17.03 10.00 -38.69
C ALA A 111 -17.29 10.87 -37.45
N ASP A 112 -17.37 10.26 -36.26
CA ASP A 112 -17.69 10.95 -35.02
C ASP A 112 -16.41 11.44 -34.32
N ALA A 113 -16.44 12.68 -33.84
CA ALA A 113 -15.36 13.23 -33.03
C ALA A 113 -15.53 12.78 -31.58
N VAL A 114 -14.55 12.05 -31.06
CA VAL A 114 -14.53 11.48 -29.70
C VAL A 114 -13.34 12.05 -28.94
N ALA A 115 -13.37 12.02 -27.61
CA ALA A 115 -12.23 12.32 -26.76
C ALA A 115 -11.94 11.15 -25.82
N ILE A 116 -10.68 10.76 -25.76
CA ILE A 116 -10.17 9.75 -24.83
C ILE A 116 -9.62 10.49 -23.60
N TYR A 117 -10.14 10.15 -22.43
CA TYR A 117 -9.69 10.66 -21.14
C TYR A 117 -8.92 9.57 -20.43
N GLN A 118 -7.63 9.79 -20.23
CA GLN A 118 -6.78 8.90 -19.46
C GLN A 118 -6.61 9.49 -18.07
N ILE A 119 -7.16 8.81 -17.08
CA ILE A 119 -7.16 9.22 -15.69
C ILE A 119 -6.21 8.32 -14.93
N THR A 120 -5.26 8.92 -14.22
CA THR A 120 -4.30 8.22 -13.39
C THR A 120 -4.39 8.76 -11.97
N SER A 121 -4.64 7.85 -11.03
CA SER A 121 -4.82 8.15 -9.61
C SER A 121 -3.75 7.41 -8.81
N THR A 122 -3.00 8.16 -8.01
CA THR A 122 -1.91 7.64 -7.18
C THR A 122 -2.21 7.96 -5.72
N ALA A 123 -2.41 6.92 -4.90
CA ALA A 123 -2.56 7.04 -3.46
C ALA A 123 -1.25 6.74 -2.76
N THR A 124 -0.84 7.62 -1.85
CA THR A 124 0.41 7.51 -1.09
C THR A 124 0.17 7.69 0.39
N SER A 125 0.86 6.89 1.21
CA SER A 125 0.93 7.00 2.66
C SER A 125 2.38 6.82 3.12
N GLY A 126 2.77 7.53 4.16
CA GLY A 126 4.13 7.51 4.69
C GLY A 126 5.15 8.23 3.80
N LEU A 127 6.39 8.31 4.28
CA LEU A 127 7.49 8.97 3.56
C LEU A 127 8.31 7.93 2.77
N PRO A 128 8.74 8.25 1.53
CA PRO A 128 9.62 7.37 0.77
C PRO A 128 10.86 6.94 1.58
N GLY A 129 11.14 5.64 1.59
CA GLY A 129 12.26 5.06 2.34
C GLY A 129 11.94 4.63 3.77
N GLN A 130 10.72 4.88 4.27
CA GLN A 130 10.25 4.31 5.53
C GLN A 130 9.61 2.93 5.33
N VAL A 131 9.60 2.11 6.37
CA VAL A 131 9.05 0.74 6.35
C VAL A 131 7.53 0.75 6.16
N ASP A 132 6.84 1.82 6.53
CA ASP A 132 5.40 2.05 6.42
C ASP A 132 4.99 2.79 5.14
N HIS A 133 5.93 3.03 4.22
CA HIS A 133 5.61 3.67 2.95
C HIS A 133 4.79 2.74 2.05
N VAL A 134 3.62 3.23 1.63
CA VAL A 134 2.74 2.53 0.70
C VAL A 134 2.31 3.47 -0.42
N ASP A 135 2.50 2.98 -1.63
CA ASP A 135 2.18 3.63 -2.90
C ASP A 135 1.28 2.68 -3.69
N ARG A 136 0.19 3.20 -4.26
CA ARG A 136 -0.61 2.48 -5.26
C ARG A 136 -1.06 3.44 -6.35
N GLN A 137 -0.71 3.11 -7.59
CA GLN A 137 -1.15 3.82 -8.78
C GLN A 137 -2.10 2.95 -9.59
N ILE A 138 -3.21 3.54 -10.02
CA ILE A 138 -4.15 2.93 -10.96
C ILE A 138 -4.46 3.89 -12.11
N GLN A 139 -4.82 3.32 -13.26
CA GLN A 139 -5.14 4.07 -14.46
C GLN A 139 -6.42 3.53 -15.09
N ALA A 140 -7.26 4.43 -15.58
CA ALA A 140 -8.48 4.12 -16.30
C ALA A 140 -8.61 5.04 -17.52
N SER A 141 -9.17 4.53 -18.61
CA SER A 141 -9.49 5.30 -19.81
C SER A 141 -10.99 5.35 -20.03
N PHE A 142 -11.50 6.52 -20.42
CA PHE A 142 -12.90 6.75 -20.75
C PHE A 142 -12.98 7.40 -22.13
N SER A 143 -13.88 6.94 -22.99
CA SER A 143 -14.21 7.61 -24.25
C SER A 143 -15.52 8.39 -24.10
N LYS A 144 -15.57 9.61 -24.63
CA LYS A 144 -16.77 10.45 -24.70
C LYS A 144 -16.88 11.08 -26.07
#